data_AF-A0AAV7HED4-F1
#
_entry.id   AF-A0AAV7HED4-F1
#
_cell.length_a   1.000
_cell.length_b   1.000
_cell.length_c   1.000
_cell.angle_alpha   90.00
_cell.angle_beta   90.00
_cell.angle_gamma   90.00
#
_symmetry.space_group_name_H-M   'P 1'
#
loop_
_entity.id
_entity.type
_entity.pdbx_description
1 polymer ?
#
loop_
_entity_poly.entity_id
_entity_poly.type
_entity_poly.pdbx_seq_one_letter_code
_entity_poly.pdbx_strand_id
1 'polypeptide(L)'
;MRSSAIFKICGYAESVEGVKTLKKGKSLFRFIINNRQGRQVRVLAWDRDATKYESIIQANCMFSLDCLKCTPADKNYFDPSEELAEFELNISSKTEYKKFAAAPVTQTLLTVSLSEIPNLYGFIVTEGFIHDNITTSGKYGNGSGSITDLQFKVTIQVYNMKNQSNVINAGSHVRVNGKLCRDKNFGIPYIQCQDLSNITLIDDKVLTEIQLNRNYRSPQPKRIRSPSTAHQEKKFSADCKNRDVPLSS
;
A
#
# COMPACT_ATOMS: atom_id res chain seq x y z
N MET A 1 2.28 8.25 -33.06
CA MET A 1 3.11 8.65 -31.90
C MET A 1 2.33 8.38 -30.63
N ARG A 2 2.82 7.50 -29.73
CA ARG A 2 2.16 7.28 -28.43
C ARG A 2 2.62 8.37 -27.46
N SER A 3 1.68 9.17 -26.96
CA SER A 3 1.92 10.16 -25.92
C SER A 3 2.58 9.47 -24.73
N SER A 4 3.84 9.84 -24.44
CA SER A 4 4.52 9.40 -23.22
C SER A 4 4.05 10.33 -22.12
N ALA A 5 3.16 9.84 -21.25
CA ALA A 5 2.71 10.61 -20.11
C ALA A 5 3.92 10.97 -19.23
N ILE A 6 4.11 12.26 -18.98
CA ILE A 6 5.17 12.82 -18.14
C ILE A 6 4.65 12.73 -16.69
N PHE A 7 5.36 11.97 -15.85
CA PHE A 7 4.98 11.78 -14.46
C PHE A 7 5.82 12.62 -13.52
N LYS A 8 5.16 13.16 -12.50
CA LYS A 8 5.76 13.78 -11.33
C LYS A 8 5.42 12.96 -10.11
N ILE A 9 6.41 12.72 -9.26
CA ILE A 9 6.23 12.05 -7.97
C ILE A 9 6.95 12.83 -6.88
N CYS A 10 6.36 12.84 -5.68
CA CYS A 10 6.94 13.39 -4.47
C CYS A 10 6.79 12.36 -3.35
N GLY A 11 7.85 12.13 -2.59
CA GLY A 11 7.84 11.16 -1.49
C GLY A 11 9.21 10.97 -0.87
N TYR A 12 9.34 9.90 -0.11
CA TYR A 12 10.59 9.49 0.55
C TYR A 12 11.15 8.26 -0.12
N ALA A 13 12.47 8.17 -0.27
CA ALA A 13 13.10 6.90 -0.59
C ALA A 13 13.07 6.01 0.65
N GLU A 14 12.21 4.98 0.62
CA GLU A 14 12.05 4.01 1.69
C GLU A 14 13.14 2.94 1.64
N SER A 15 13.44 2.45 0.44
CA SER A 15 14.51 1.50 0.18
C SER A 15 15.36 2.02 -0.95
N VAL A 16 16.68 2.03 -0.76
CA VAL A 16 17.67 2.41 -1.77
C VAL A 16 18.62 1.24 -1.92
N GLU A 17 18.66 0.66 -3.11
CA GLU A 17 19.66 -0.34 -3.47
C GLU A 17 20.82 0.37 -4.17
N GLY A 18 22.06 0.03 -3.80
CA GLY A 18 23.25 0.50 -4.53
C GLY A 18 23.22 0.07 -6.00
N VAL A 19 23.98 0.75 -6.84
CA VAL A 19 24.09 0.45 -8.27
C VAL A 19 24.56 -0.99 -8.47
N LYS A 20 23.80 -1.73 -9.28
CA LYS A 20 24.12 -3.10 -9.70
C LYS A 20 24.55 -3.11 -11.15
N THR A 21 25.65 -3.78 -11.44
CA THR A 21 26.07 -4.07 -12.83
C THR A 21 25.42 -5.37 -13.28
N LEU A 22 24.62 -5.29 -14.34
CA LEU A 22 23.92 -6.42 -14.95
C LEU A 22 24.73 -7.03 -16.09
N LYS A 23 24.25 -8.18 -16.60
CA LYS A 23 24.82 -8.83 -17.78
C LYS A 23 24.87 -7.83 -18.95
N LYS A 24 25.98 -7.88 -19.72
CA LYS A 24 26.30 -6.94 -20.81
C LYS A 24 26.75 -5.54 -20.36
N GLY A 25 27.18 -5.38 -19.11
CA GLY A 25 27.82 -4.14 -18.63
C GLY A 25 26.86 -2.98 -18.41
N LYS A 26 25.55 -3.24 -18.36
CA LYS A 26 24.54 -2.22 -18.03
C LYS A 26 24.49 -1.98 -16.53
N SER A 27 24.32 -0.72 -16.13
CA SER A 27 24.17 -0.38 -14.71
C SER A 27 22.71 -0.08 -14.38
N LEU A 28 22.25 -0.52 -13.21
CA LEU A 28 20.91 -0.28 -12.70
C LEU A 28 20.98 0.23 -11.27
N PHE A 29 20.37 1.39 -11.03
CA PHE A 29 20.07 1.89 -9.70
C PHE A 29 18.57 1.74 -9.45
N ARG A 30 18.20 1.12 -8.31
CA ARG A 30 16.81 0.85 -7.92
C ARG A 30 16.54 1.45 -6.55
N PHE A 31 15.41 2.14 -6.44
CA PHE A 31 14.88 2.56 -5.14
C PHE A 31 13.37 2.55 -5.14
N ILE A 32 12.78 2.57 -3.95
CA ILE A 32 11.34 2.57 -3.72
C ILE A 32 10.95 3.93 -3.13
N ILE A 33 10.05 4.63 -3.82
CA ILE A 33 9.41 5.83 -3.29
C ILE A 33 8.13 5.44 -2.57
N ASN A 34 7.93 5.98 -1.37
CA ASN A 34 6.69 5.89 -0.63
C ASN A 34 6.16 7.29 -0.31
N ASN A 35 4.87 7.52 -0.56
CA ASN A 35 4.17 8.77 -0.23
C ASN A 35 3.37 8.69 1.09
N ARG A 36 3.59 7.64 1.89
CA ARG A 36 2.87 7.28 3.12
C ARG A 36 1.39 6.96 2.97
N GLN A 37 0.89 6.81 1.74
CA GLN A 37 -0.46 6.29 1.47
C GLN A 37 -0.43 4.78 1.19
N GLY A 38 0.66 4.10 1.59
CA GLY A 38 0.83 2.66 1.49
C GLY A 38 1.18 2.13 0.11
N ARG A 39 0.97 2.91 -0.97
CA ARG A 39 1.45 2.52 -2.30
C ARG A 39 2.89 2.91 -2.48
N GLN A 40 3.74 1.91 -2.61
CA GLN A 40 5.14 2.07 -2.93
C GLN A 40 5.30 2.08 -4.46
N VAL A 41 6.20 2.90 -4.99
CA VAL A 41 6.48 2.93 -6.43
C VAL A 41 7.96 2.66 -6.63
N ARG A 42 8.26 1.66 -7.46
CA ARG A 42 9.62 1.33 -7.85
C ARG A 42 10.11 2.34 -8.88
N VAL A 43 11.30 2.88 -8.63
CA VAL A 43 11.97 3.81 -9.52
C VAL A 43 13.29 3.21 -9.98
N LEU A 44 13.53 3.27 -11.29
CA LEU A 44 14.69 2.70 -11.96
C LEU A 44 15.48 3.78 -12.68
N ALA A 45 16.81 3.75 -12.55
CA ALA A 45 17.73 4.55 -13.35
C ALA A 45 18.78 3.65 -13.99
N TRP A 46 19.03 3.86 -15.28
CA TRP A 46 19.88 3.00 -16.09
C TRP A 46 21.17 3.73 -16.49
N ASP A 47 22.25 2.96 -16.59
CA ASP A 47 23.56 3.38 -17.10
C ASP A 47 24.04 4.71 -16.47
N ARG A 48 24.24 5.76 -17.26
CA ARG A 48 24.75 7.06 -16.77
C ARG A 48 23.84 7.70 -15.71
N ASP A 49 22.53 7.49 -15.83
CA ASP A 49 21.58 8.01 -14.85
C ASP A 49 21.66 7.21 -13.55
N ALA A 50 22.07 5.94 -13.57
CA ALA A 50 22.22 5.13 -12.36
C ALA A 50 23.24 5.75 -11.39
N THR A 51 24.46 6.02 -11.87
CA THR A 51 25.53 6.61 -11.06
C THR A 51 25.20 8.05 -10.64
N LYS A 52 24.58 8.84 -11.52
CA LYS A 52 24.16 10.21 -11.21
C LYS A 52 23.20 10.23 -10.03
N TYR A 53 22.14 9.42 -10.08
CA TYR A 53 21.07 9.46 -9.08
C TYR A 53 21.43 8.72 -7.79
N GLU A 54 22.28 7.70 -7.84
CA GLU A 54 22.82 7.04 -6.63
C GLU A 54 23.48 8.05 -5.69
N SER A 55 24.23 9.02 -6.21
CA SER A 55 24.95 10.00 -5.40
C SER A 55 24.04 11.01 -4.68
N ILE A 56 22.78 11.18 -5.12
CA ILE A 56 21.86 12.22 -4.62
C ILE A 56 20.61 11.66 -3.93
N ILE A 57 20.21 10.44 -4.24
CA ILE A 57 19.06 9.79 -3.60
C ILE A 57 19.51 9.15 -2.29
N GLN A 58 19.08 9.76 -1.19
CA GLN A 58 19.34 9.29 0.16
C GLN A 58 18.07 8.71 0.75
N ALA A 59 18.19 7.60 1.49
CA ALA A 59 17.09 7.04 2.26
C ALA A 59 16.53 8.09 3.24
N ASN A 60 15.22 8.02 3.51
CA ASN A 60 14.51 8.90 4.44
C ASN A 60 14.55 10.41 4.10
N CYS A 61 15.05 10.80 2.92
CA CYS A 61 14.97 12.17 2.44
C CYS A 61 13.72 12.37 1.58
N MET A 62 13.00 13.48 1.78
CA MET A 62 11.89 13.87 0.92
C MET A 62 12.43 14.56 -0.34
N PHE A 63 11.94 14.15 -1.50
CA PHE A 63 12.27 14.79 -2.77
C PHE A 63 11.12 14.65 -3.77
N SER A 64 11.18 15.44 -4.83
CA SER A 64 10.36 15.21 -6.02
C SER A 64 11.24 14.88 -7.22
N LEU A 65 10.70 14.02 -8.08
CA LEU A 65 11.20 13.75 -9.41
C LEU A 65 10.14 14.18 -10.42
N ASP A 66 10.56 14.99 -11.40
CA ASP A 66 9.71 15.42 -12.51
C ASP A 66 10.18 14.78 -13.81
N CYS A 67 9.32 14.74 -14.84
CA CYS A 67 9.65 14.18 -16.14
C CYS A 67 10.08 12.70 -16.12
N LEU A 68 9.43 11.88 -15.30
CA LEU A 68 9.63 10.43 -15.29
C LEU A 68 8.84 9.74 -16.39
N LYS A 69 9.38 8.62 -16.91
CA LYS A 69 8.67 7.73 -17.82
C LYS A 69 7.98 6.62 -17.04
N CYS A 70 6.67 6.48 -17.19
CA CYS A 70 5.93 5.38 -16.58
C CYS A 70 5.87 4.18 -17.52
N THR A 71 6.20 3.00 -17.00
CA THR A 71 6.08 1.71 -17.70
C THR A 71 5.33 0.71 -16.83
N PRO A 72 4.60 -0.27 -17.41
CA PRO A 72 4.09 -1.39 -16.62
C PRO A 72 5.22 -2.09 -15.88
N ALA A 73 4.96 -2.52 -14.64
CA ALA A 73 5.94 -3.29 -13.88
C ALA A 73 6.20 -4.64 -14.53
N ASP A 74 7.45 -5.10 -14.54
CA ASP A 74 7.78 -6.42 -15.07
C ASP A 74 7.24 -7.50 -14.12
N LYS A 75 6.26 -8.27 -14.62
CA LYS A 75 5.58 -9.34 -13.87
C LYS A 75 6.54 -10.43 -13.39
N ASN A 76 7.70 -10.60 -14.04
CA ASN A 76 8.70 -11.58 -13.63
C ASN A 76 9.47 -11.16 -12.37
N TYR A 77 9.43 -9.87 -12.03
CA TYR A 77 10.10 -9.28 -10.87
C TYR A 77 9.10 -8.63 -9.89
N PHE A 78 7.86 -9.12 -9.91
CA PHE A 78 6.81 -8.73 -9.00
C PHE A 78 6.74 -9.73 -7.85
N ASP A 79 7.06 -9.29 -6.63
CA ASP A 79 6.77 -10.06 -5.41
C ASP A 79 5.40 -9.59 -4.88
N PRO A 80 4.37 -10.46 -4.81
CA PRO A 80 3.05 -10.10 -4.29
C PRO A 80 3.04 -9.60 -2.84
N SER A 81 4.12 -9.83 -2.08
CA SER A 81 4.31 -9.25 -0.74
C SER A 81 4.93 -7.85 -0.73
N GLU A 82 5.52 -7.40 -1.83
CA GLU A 82 5.93 -6.01 -1.99
C GLU A 82 4.66 -5.17 -2.27
N GLU A 83 4.41 -4.10 -1.51
CA GLU A 83 3.26 -3.18 -1.70
C GLU A 83 3.50 -2.21 -2.87
N LEU A 84 4.10 -2.72 -3.95
CA LEU A 84 4.46 -1.95 -5.13
C LEU A 84 3.27 -1.75 -6.06
N ALA A 85 3.21 -0.56 -6.64
CA ALA A 85 2.31 -0.26 -7.74
C ALA A 85 2.58 -1.20 -8.94
N GLU A 86 1.55 -1.48 -9.72
CA GLU A 86 1.61 -2.28 -10.96
C GLU A 86 2.37 -1.57 -12.12
N PHE A 87 3.03 -0.46 -11.82
CA PHE A 87 3.85 0.31 -12.74
C PHE A 87 5.16 0.74 -12.07
N GLU A 88 6.14 1.02 -12.92
CA GLU A 88 7.46 1.49 -12.55
C GLU A 88 7.71 2.86 -13.17
N LEU A 89 8.50 3.67 -12.48
CA LEU A 89 8.94 4.96 -12.98
C LEU A 89 10.42 4.85 -13.39
N ASN A 90 10.70 5.24 -14.63
CA ASN A 90 12.05 5.25 -15.17
C ASN A 90 12.55 6.68 -15.22
N ILE A 91 13.70 6.89 -14.61
CA ILE A 91 14.49 8.10 -14.76
C ILE A 91 14.95 8.21 -16.21
N SER A 92 14.91 9.42 -16.73
CA SER A 92 15.48 9.77 -18.04
C SER A 92 16.42 10.94 -17.91
N SER A 93 17.16 11.23 -18.98
CA SER A 93 18.03 12.40 -19.06
C SER A 93 17.30 13.75 -18.85
N LYS A 94 15.96 13.77 -19.00
CA LYS A 94 15.12 14.95 -18.78
C LYS A 94 14.54 15.02 -17.35
N THR A 95 14.76 13.99 -16.54
CA THR A 95 14.22 13.95 -15.18
C THR A 95 14.88 15.04 -14.33
N GLU A 96 14.06 15.77 -13.59
CA GLU A 96 14.50 16.83 -12.68
C GLU A 96 14.34 16.37 -11.24
N TYR A 97 15.36 16.63 -10.41
CA TYR A 97 15.36 16.30 -8.99
C TYR A 97 15.27 17.58 -8.16
N LYS A 98 14.40 17.56 -7.14
CA LYS A 98 14.32 18.62 -6.14
C LYS A 98 14.26 18.00 -4.74
N LYS A 99 15.29 18.27 -3.94
CA LYS A 99 15.33 17.91 -2.51
C LYS A 99 14.45 18.86 -1.72
N PHE A 100 13.67 18.34 -0.78
CA PHE A 100 12.97 19.14 0.22
C PHE A 100 13.71 19.06 1.57
N ALA A 101 13.49 20.05 2.44
CA ALA A 101 14.01 20.02 3.80
C ALA A 101 13.52 18.76 4.52
N ALA A 102 14.37 18.19 5.38
CA ALA A 102 14.02 17.01 6.17
C ALA A 102 12.91 17.38 7.17
N ALA A 103 11.65 17.13 6.80
CA ALA A 103 10.57 17.11 7.77
C ALA A 103 10.64 15.78 8.53
N PRO A 104 10.45 15.78 9.87
CA PRO A 104 10.39 14.54 10.63
C PRO A 104 9.38 13.59 9.99
N VAL A 105 9.79 12.34 9.84
CA VAL A 105 9.00 11.33 9.17
C VAL A 105 7.88 10.86 10.10
N THR A 106 6.81 11.64 10.24
CA THR A 106 5.60 11.22 10.96
C THR A 106 4.76 10.29 10.10
N GLN A 107 4.81 9.00 10.42
CA GLN A 107 3.97 7.98 9.78
C GLN A 107 2.48 8.39 9.94
N THR A 108 1.80 8.67 8.82
CA THR A 108 0.38 9.03 8.88
C THR A 108 -0.41 7.76 9.18
N LEU A 109 -0.92 7.66 10.40
CA LEU A 109 -1.82 6.59 10.80
C LEU A 109 -3.22 6.87 10.23
N LEU A 110 -3.68 5.99 9.34
CA LEU A 110 -5.04 6.07 8.78
C LEU A 110 -6.01 5.32 9.70
N THR A 111 -6.99 6.02 10.27
CA THR A 111 -8.08 5.37 11.01
C THR A 111 -9.11 4.82 10.04
N VAL A 112 -9.38 3.52 10.10
CA VAL A 112 -10.15 2.81 9.06
C VAL A 112 -11.05 1.73 9.66
N SER A 113 -12.16 1.45 8.98
CA SER A 113 -13.02 0.29 9.29
C SER A 113 -12.49 -1.00 8.67
N LEU A 114 -12.86 -2.16 9.20
CA LEU A 114 -12.43 -3.46 8.63
C LEU A 114 -12.90 -3.66 7.19
N SER A 115 -14.01 -3.02 6.80
CA SER A 115 -14.54 -3.05 5.44
C SER A 115 -13.64 -2.38 4.39
N GLU A 116 -12.78 -1.46 4.82
CA GLU A 116 -11.92 -0.66 3.93
C GLU A 116 -10.56 -1.32 3.69
N ILE A 117 -10.10 -2.13 4.64
CA ILE A 117 -8.82 -2.86 4.62
C ILE A 117 -8.47 -3.50 3.28
N PRO A 118 -9.39 -4.15 2.54
CA PRO A 118 -9.03 -4.84 1.30
C PRO A 118 -8.49 -3.94 0.19
N ASN A 119 -8.72 -2.62 0.24
CA ASN A 119 -8.26 -1.66 -0.77
C ASN A 119 -7.19 -0.70 -0.26
N LEU A 120 -6.74 -0.90 0.99
CA LEU A 120 -5.78 -0.07 1.68
C LEU A 120 -4.43 -0.76 1.81
N TYR A 121 -3.42 0.07 2.12
CA TYR A 121 -2.02 -0.29 2.24
C TYR A 121 -1.37 0.60 3.30
N GLY A 122 -0.20 0.21 3.80
CA GLY A 122 0.53 1.00 4.80
C GLY A 122 0.00 0.86 6.24
N PHE A 123 0.26 1.87 7.07
CA PHE A 123 -0.02 1.83 8.51
C PHE A 123 -1.42 2.35 8.83
N ILE A 124 -2.16 1.55 9.59
CA ILE A 124 -3.54 1.83 9.95
C ILE A 124 -3.77 1.78 11.46
N VAL A 125 -4.87 2.39 11.85
CA VAL A 125 -5.52 2.24 13.14
C VAL A 125 -6.91 1.72 12.87
N THR A 126 -7.30 0.63 13.50
CA THR A 126 -8.66 0.10 13.38
C THR A 126 -9.16 -0.36 14.74
N GLU A 127 -10.48 -0.39 14.90
CA GLU A 127 -11.14 -0.77 16.13
C GLU A 127 -12.03 -1.98 15.88
N GLY A 128 -12.11 -2.88 16.84
CA GLY A 128 -12.89 -4.10 16.75
C GLY A 128 -12.75 -4.95 18.00
N PHE A 129 -13.41 -6.10 18.01
CA PHE A 129 -13.35 -7.06 19.10
C PHE A 129 -12.37 -8.17 18.74
N ILE A 130 -11.55 -8.61 19.71
CA ILE A 130 -10.74 -9.82 19.51
C ILE A 130 -11.68 -11.00 19.26
N HIS A 131 -11.54 -11.65 18.12
CA HIS A 131 -12.30 -12.84 17.78
C HIS A 131 -11.53 -14.09 18.19
N ASP A 132 -10.36 -14.31 17.57
CA ASP A 132 -9.45 -15.39 17.92
C ASP A 132 -8.34 -14.83 18.83
N ASN A 133 -8.14 -15.45 20.00
CA ASN A 133 -7.08 -15.08 20.94
C ASN A 133 -5.72 -15.01 20.22
N ILE A 134 -4.91 -14.01 20.59
CA ILE A 134 -3.56 -13.87 20.06
C ILE A 134 -2.65 -14.85 20.77
N THR A 135 -2.39 -15.98 20.12
CA THR A 135 -1.60 -17.08 20.68
C THR A 135 -0.24 -17.15 19.99
N THR A 136 0.78 -17.56 20.74
CA THR A 136 2.14 -17.68 20.20
C THR A 136 2.21 -18.91 19.28
N SER A 137 2.69 -18.71 18.06
CA SER A 137 2.99 -19.76 17.10
C SER A 137 4.50 -19.97 16.97
N GLY A 138 4.97 -21.16 17.34
CA GLY A 138 6.35 -21.59 17.09
C GLY A 138 7.41 -21.03 18.06
N LYS A 139 8.67 -21.43 17.83
CA LYS A 139 9.81 -21.14 18.72
C LYS A 139 10.28 -19.67 18.73
N TYR A 140 9.87 -18.87 17.74
CA TYR A 140 10.41 -17.52 17.54
C TYR A 140 9.64 -16.41 18.27
N GLY A 141 8.53 -16.74 18.94
CA GLY A 141 7.75 -15.76 19.70
C GLY A 141 6.83 -14.89 18.84
N ASN A 142 6.50 -15.32 17.62
CA ASN A 142 5.48 -14.69 16.79
C ASN A 142 4.10 -15.15 17.28
N GLY A 143 3.09 -14.29 17.22
CA GLY A 143 1.71 -14.60 17.57
C GLY A 143 0.74 -14.36 16.43
N SER A 144 -0.39 -15.05 16.47
CA SER A 144 -1.49 -14.84 15.53
C SER A 144 -2.83 -14.87 16.27
N GLY A 145 -3.75 -14.04 15.81
CA GLY A 145 -5.14 -13.99 16.26
C GLY A 145 -6.01 -13.30 15.20
N SER A 146 -7.18 -12.83 15.59
CA SER A 146 -8.04 -12.07 14.67
C SER A 146 -8.95 -11.07 15.40
N ILE A 147 -9.41 -10.06 14.66
CA ILE A 147 -10.41 -9.09 15.12
C ILE A 147 -11.65 -9.11 14.24
N THR A 148 -12.79 -8.69 14.82
CA THR A 148 -14.06 -8.51 14.13
C THR A 148 -14.78 -7.22 14.53
N ASP A 149 -15.47 -6.60 13.57
CA ASP A 149 -16.39 -5.48 13.78
C ASP A 149 -17.87 -5.95 13.79
N LEU A 150 -18.10 -7.25 14.06
CA LEU A 150 -19.37 -7.96 13.95
C LEU A 150 -19.89 -8.20 12.53
N GLN A 151 -19.15 -7.75 11.51
CA GLN A 151 -19.50 -8.00 10.11
C GLN A 151 -18.34 -8.69 9.36
N PHE A 152 -17.14 -8.20 9.57
CA PHE A 152 -15.92 -8.64 8.96
C PHE A 152 -14.95 -9.24 9.97
N LYS A 153 -14.07 -10.14 9.52
CA LYS A 153 -12.98 -10.70 10.31
C LYS A 153 -11.64 -10.49 9.60
N VAL A 154 -10.64 -10.02 10.33
CA VAL A 154 -9.28 -9.77 9.82
C VAL A 154 -8.25 -10.40 10.75
N THR A 155 -7.26 -11.08 10.16
CA THR A 155 -6.15 -11.69 10.89
C THR A 155 -5.19 -10.63 11.41
N ILE A 156 -4.70 -10.84 12.64
CA ILE A 156 -3.61 -10.08 13.24
C ILE A 156 -2.40 -10.99 13.41
N GLN A 157 -1.24 -10.53 12.97
CA GLN A 157 0.05 -11.16 13.25
C GLN A 157 0.88 -10.23 14.13
N VAL A 158 1.49 -10.78 15.16
CA VAL A 158 2.33 -10.05 16.12
C VAL A 158 3.75 -10.63 16.06
N TYR A 159 4.75 -9.81 15.77
CA TYR A 159 6.13 -10.31 15.61
C TYR A 159 6.80 -10.64 16.95
N ASN A 160 6.52 -9.86 18.00
CA ASN A 160 7.18 -10.03 19.27
C ASN A 160 6.18 -10.17 20.42
N MET A 161 5.94 -11.41 20.84
CA MET A 161 5.07 -11.77 21.97
C MET A 161 5.79 -11.76 23.33
N LYS A 162 7.05 -11.31 23.43
CA LYS A 162 7.88 -11.46 24.65
C LYS A 162 7.40 -10.62 25.85
N ASN A 163 6.57 -9.59 25.63
CA ASN A 163 6.01 -8.74 26.67
C ASN A 163 4.51 -9.02 26.86
N GLN A 164 4.17 -10.09 27.58
CA GLN A 164 2.79 -10.51 27.86
C GLN A 164 2.14 -9.75 29.03
N SER A 165 2.41 -8.46 29.21
CA SER A 165 1.85 -7.73 30.37
C SER A 165 0.34 -7.46 30.26
N ASN A 166 -0.20 -7.44 29.04
CA ASN A 166 -1.63 -7.20 28.80
C ASN A 166 -2.29 -8.48 28.29
N VAL A 167 -3.11 -9.11 29.14
CA VAL A 167 -3.96 -10.23 28.74
C VAL A 167 -5.13 -9.67 27.95
N ILE A 168 -5.07 -9.75 26.63
CA ILE A 168 -6.17 -9.35 25.74
C ILE A 168 -6.92 -10.63 25.33
N ASN A 169 -8.10 -10.82 25.91
CA ASN A 169 -8.93 -12.01 25.70
C ASN A 169 -9.90 -11.83 24.53
N ALA A 170 -10.32 -12.95 23.95
CA ALA A 170 -11.44 -13.01 23.02
C ALA A 170 -12.66 -12.30 23.58
N GLY A 171 -13.35 -11.58 22.70
CA GLY A 171 -14.48 -10.71 23.02
C GLY A 171 -14.09 -9.28 23.41
N SER A 172 -12.86 -9.01 23.82
CA SER A 172 -12.45 -7.67 24.28
C SER A 172 -12.47 -6.65 23.16
N HIS A 173 -12.97 -5.43 23.43
CA HIS A 173 -12.95 -4.32 22.49
C HIS A 173 -11.59 -3.62 22.47
N VAL A 174 -10.96 -3.57 21.30
CA VAL A 174 -9.57 -3.12 21.15
C VAL A 174 -9.39 -2.17 19.98
N ARG A 175 -8.36 -1.32 20.11
CA ARG A 175 -7.75 -0.56 19.02
C ARG A 175 -6.44 -1.25 18.62
N VAL A 176 -6.28 -1.47 17.32
CA VAL A 176 -5.12 -2.13 16.73
C VAL A 176 -4.39 -1.15 15.82
N ASN A 177 -3.11 -0.93 16.12
CA ASN A 177 -2.21 -0.08 15.36
C ASN A 177 -1.20 -0.95 14.62
N GLY A 178 -1.30 -1.08 13.31
CA GLY A 178 -0.42 -2.00 12.58
C GLY A 178 -0.24 -1.68 11.12
N LYS A 179 0.70 -2.38 10.50
CA LYS A 179 0.94 -2.33 9.06
C LYS A 179 0.00 -3.30 8.37
N LEU A 180 -0.70 -2.87 7.32
CA LEU A 180 -1.42 -3.77 6.42
C LEU A 180 -0.43 -4.53 5.55
N CYS A 181 -0.49 -5.85 5.64
CA CYS A 181 0.32 -6.77 4.85
C CYS A 181 -0.59 -7.77 4.13
N ARG A 182 -0.03 -8.52 3.18
CA ARG A 182 -0.77 -9.53 2.42
C ARG A 182 -0.02 -10.85 2.38
N ASP A 183 -0.78 -11.94 2.49
CA ASP A 183 -0.22 -13.27 2.31
C ASP A 183 0.29 -13.43 0.87
N LYS A 184 1.49 -13.99 0.71
CA LYS A 184 2.16 -14.16 -0.60
C LYS A 184 1.37 -15.06 -1.55
N ASN A 185 0.65 -16.05 -1.04
CA ASN A 185 0.00 -17.08 -1.85
C ASN A 185 -1.42 -16.67 -2.25
N PHE A 186 -2.15 -16.02 -1.35
CA PHE A 186 -3.58 -15.74 -1.54
C PHE A 186 -3.93 -14.25 -1.61
N GLY A 187 -2.98 -13.36 -1.35
CA GLY A 187 -3.20 -11.91 -1.34
C GLY A 187 -4.15 -11.43 -0.23
N ILE A 188 -4.46 -12.31 0.74
CA ILE A 188 -5.39 -12.05 1.84
C ILE A 188 -4.75 -11.01 2.78
N PRO A 189 -5.44 -9.88 3.06
CA PRO A 189 -4.90 -8.86 3.93
C PRO A 189 -4.89 -9.31 5.39
N TYR A 190 -3.84 -8.93 6.11
CA TYR A 190 -3.72 -9.09 7.56
C TYR A 190 -3.05 -7.85 8.16
N ILE A 191 -3.24 -7.64 9.46
CA ILE A 191 -2.61 -6.55 10.19
C ILE A 191 -1.38 -7.10 10.90
N GLN A 192 -0.22 -6.56 10.56
CA GLN A 192 1.05 -6.85 11.20
C GLN A 192 1.33 -5.83 12.31
N CYS A 193 1.49 -6.31 13.54
CA CYS A 193 1.89 -5.55 14.71
C CYS A 193 3.31 -5.93 15.11
N GLN A 194 4.08 -4.95 15.61
CA GLN A 194 5.43 -5.21 16.08
C GLN A 194 5.41 -6.05 17.37
N ASP A 195 4.56 -5.65 18.32
CA ASP A 195 4.35 -6.32 19.60
C ASP A 195 2.92 -6.06 20.12
N LEU A 196 2.61 -6.56 21.32
CA LEU A 196 1.29 -6.41 21.93
C LEU A 196 0.95 -4.97 22.37
N SER A 197 1.92 -4.06 22.49
CA SER A 197 1.64 -2.65 22.83
C SER A 197 0.88 -1.91 21.73
N ASN A 198 0.92 -2.45 20.51
CA ASN A 198 0.12 -1.99 19.36
C ASN A 198 -1.37 -2.34 19.46
N ILE A 199 -1.78 -3.11 20.47
CA ILE A 199 -3.16 -3.54 20.69
C ILE A 199 -3.58 -3.04 22.07
N THR A 200 -4.57 -2.17 22.10
CA THR A 200 -4.98 -1.45 23.31
C THR A 200 -6.47 -1.67 23.57
N LEU A 201 -6.83 -1.96 24.82
CA LEU A 201 -8.23 -1.98 25.24
C LEU A 201 -8.81 -0.57 25.15
N ILE A 202 -9.98 -0.43 24.55
CA ILE A 202 -10.65 0.88 24.41
C ILE A 202 -11.64 1.11 25.55
N ASP A 203 -12.41 0.07 25.89
CA ASP A 203 -13.45 0.11 26.91
C ASP A 203 -13.72 -1.31 27.47
N ASP A 204 -14.65 -1.40 28.41
CA ASP A 204 -15.05 -2.66 29.05
C ASP A 204 -16.09 -3.45 28.25
N LYS A 205 -16.33 -3.12 26.96
CA LYS A 205 -17.26 -3.90 26.14
C LYS A 205 -16.63 -5.24 25.81
N VAL A 206 -17.40 -6.29 26.05
CA VAL A 206 -17.01 -7.66 25.75
C VAL A 206 -18.12 -8.35 24.95
N LEU A 207 -17.75 -8.98 23.83
CA LEU A 207 -18.69 -9.83 23.10
C LEU A 207 -18.98 -11.11 23.87
N THR A 208 -20.24 -11.52 23.82
CA THR A 208 -20.65 -12.86 24.26
C THR A 208 -20.12 -13.94 23.34
N GLU A 209 -20.02 -15.17 23.83
CA GLU A 209 -19.63 -16.34 23.03
C GLU A 209 -20.55 -16.55 21.81
N ILE A 210 -21.86 -16.29 21.95
CA ILE A 210 -22.83 -16.38 20.85
C ILE A 210 -22.52 -15.34 19.76
N GLN A 211 -22.09 -14.14 20.14
CA GLN A 211 -21.68 -13.13 19.18
C GLN A 211 -20.40 -13.57 18.49
N LEU A 212 -19.37 -13.95 19.25
CA LEU A 212 -18.07 -14.40 18.72
C LEU A 212 -18.18 -15.55 17.72
N ASN A 213 -19.06 -16.52 17.96
CA ASN A 213 -19.20 -17.71 17.11
C ASN A 213 -20.04 -17.49 15.84
N ARG A 214 -20.37 -16.25 15.49
CA ARG A 214 -21.07 -15.95 14.22
C ARG A 214 -20.12 -16.10 13.03
N ASN A 215 -20.68 -16.46 11.88
CA ASN A 215 -19.94 -16.51 10.62
C ASN A 215 -19.67 -15.10 10.08
N TYR A 216 -18.51 -14.56 10.42
CA TYR A 216 -18.03 -13.28 9.90
C TYR A 216 -17.31 -13.44 8.56
N ARG A 217 -17.47 -12.46 7.69
CA ARG A 217 -16.88 -12.50 6.35
C ARG A 217 -15.46 -11.97 6.36
N SER A 218 -14.56 -12.54 5.57
CA SER A 218 -13.30 -11.84 5.26
C SER A 218 -13.62 -10.65 4.35
N PRO A 219 -13.13 -9.44 4.65
CA PRO A 219 -13.43 -8.28 3.82
C PRO A 219 -12.79 -8.49 2.43
N GLN A 220 -13.54 -8.14 1.38
CA GLN A 220 -13.15 -8.35 -0.01
C GLN A 220 -12.90 -7.01 -0.73
N PRO A 221 -11.95 -6.95 -1.69
CA PRO A 221 -11.75 -5.75 -2.50
C PRO A 221 -13.06 -5.31 -3.15
N LYS A 222 -13.37 -4.01 -3.08
CA LYS A 222 -14.48 -3.49 -3.86
C LYS A 222 -14.01 -3.52 -5.31
N ARG A 223 -14.69 -4.29 -6.18
CA ARG A 223 -14.46 -4.20 -7.63
C ARG A 223 -14.66 -2.74 -8.02
N ILE A 224 -13.56 -2.04 -8.33
CA ILE A 224 -13.62 -0.77 -9.05
C ILE A 224 -14.17 -1.15 -10.41
N ARG A 225 -15.48 -0.99 -10.60
CA ARG A 225 -16.07 -1.05 -11.93
C ARG A 225 -15.46 0.13 -12.68
N SER A 226 -14.55 -0.16 -13.60
CA SER A 226 -14.23 0.79 -14.66
C SER A 226 -15.58 1.24 -15.23
N PRO A 227 -15.84 2.56 -15.36
CA PRO A 227 -17.06 3.01 -16.00
C PRO A 227 -17.15 2.30 -17.35
N SER A 228 -18.24 1.58 -17.57
CA SER A 228 -18.40 0.82 -18.80
C SER A 228 -18.29 1.79 -19.97
N THR A 229 -17.40 1.48 -20.90
CA THR A 229 -17.21 2.22 -22.17
C THR A 229 -18.53 2.40 -22.93
N ALA A 230 -19.52 1.54 -22.66
CA ALA A 230 -20.88 1.60 -23.21
C ALA A 230 -21.71 2.85 -22.81
N HIS A 231 -21.35 3.59 -21.74
CA HIS A 231 -22.02 4.85 -21.39
C HIS A 231 -21.31 6.11 -21.90
N GLN A 232 -20.07 6.00 -22.39
CA GLN A 232 -19.38 7.13 -23.03
C GLN A 232 -19.68 7.22 -24.54
N GLU A 233 -19.90 6.08 -25.22
CA GLU A 233 -20.21 6.09 -26.66
C GLU A 233 -21.61 6.65 -26.99
N LYS A 234 -22.59 6.51 -26.08
CA LYS A 234 -23.92 7.11 -26.30
C LYS A 234 -23.96 8.63 -26.07
N LYS A 235 -23.07 9.21 -25.25
CA LYS A 235 -22.96 10.66 -25.10
C LYS A 235 -22.17 11.31 -26.23
N PHE A 236 -21.09 10.69 -26.69
CA PHE A 236 -20.31 11.21 -27.83
C PHE A 236 -21.05 11.13 -29.17
N SER A 237 -21.95 10.16 -29.37
CA SER A 237 -22.74 10.06 -30.61
C SER A 237 -23.93 11.04 -30.65
N ALA A 238 -24.44 11.48 -29.50
CA ALA A 238 -25.53 12.46 -29.42
C ALA A 238 -25.04 13.90 -29.65
N ASP A 239 -23.84 14.25 -29.17
CA ASP A 239 -23.29 15.60 -29.30
C ASP A 239 -22.65 15.90 -30.67
N CYS A 240 -22.41 14.88 -31.50
CA CYS A 240 -21.89 15.05 -32.87
C CYS A 240 -22.97 15.11 -33.96
N LYS A 241 -24.27 15.03 -33.62
CA LYS A 241 -25.38 15.09 -34.60
C LYS A 241 -26.11 16.43 -34.67
N ASN A 242 -25.72 17.44 -33.87
CA ASN A 242 -26.39 18.75 -33.81
C ASN A 242 -25.45 19.92 -34.15
N ARG A 243 -24.64 19.80 -35.22
CA ARG A 243 -23.95 20.96 -35.82
C ARG A 243 -24.05 20.94 -37.35
N ASP A 244 -25.27 20.90 -37.85
CA ASP A 244 -25.56 21.47 -39.17
C ASP A 244 -25.96 22.94 -38.96
N VAL A 245 -24.98 23.83 -39.09
CA VAL A 245 -25.23 25.27 -39.25
C VAL A 245 -25.37 25.51 -40.75
N PRO A 246 -26.49 26.06 -41.25
CA PRO A 246 -26.63 26.36 -42.66
C PRO A 246 -25.72 27.53 -43.04
N LEU A 247 -24.93 27.33 -44.10
CA LEU A 247 -24.31 28.43 -44.84
C LEU A 247 -25.42 29.18 -45.59
N SER A 248 -25.65 30.43 -45.21
CA SER A 248 -26.44 31.38 -46.01
C SER A 248 -25.61 32.62 -46.29
N SER A 249 -25.32 32.78 -47.60
CA SER A 249 -25.07 34.00 -48.39
C SER A 249 -24.28 35.14 -47.75
#